data_AF-A0A6N2V7P9-F1
#
_entry.id   AF-A0A6N2V7P9-F1
#
_cell.length_a   1.000
_cell.length_b   1.000
_cell.length_c   1.000
_cell.angle_alpha   90.00
_cell.angle_beta   90.00
_cell.angle_gamma   90.00
#
_symmetry.space_group_name_H-M   'P 1'
#
loop_
_entity.id
_entity.type
_entity.pdbx_description
1 polymer ?
#
loop_
_entity_poly.entity_id
_entity_poly.type
_entity_poly.pdbx_seq_one_letter_code
_entity_poly.pdbx_strand_id
1 'polypeptide(L)'
;MNSVVRQLHEHGTDVVIVDTGNSYEGLCEYLGGKYISYTEEKPITMNPFNITKAELNIEKIDFLKNLILLIWKGSDSKISELEFRIIEQIVTDYYDAYFHGFKGYDPLQRETLRKTLTAAEKRKGTWSVEEMATLGKKIDAKIKLLEERRKALAVASLSFNTFYEYSCERLELICLENNITEIDYDKYAYMIQPFYKGGNYDKILNENVDTTLFSETFIVFEVDAIKENKKLFPIVTLIIMDVFLQKMRLKKKRKVLVIEEAWLRHVSLVYDCLTFHSTRWK
;
A
#
# COMPACT_ATOMS: atom_id res chain seq x y z
N MET A 1 2.06 25.37 -21.80
CA MET A 1 1.33 24.78 -20.65
C MET A 1 1.14 25.79 -19.51
N ASN A 2 2.19 26.51 -19.07
CA ASN A 2 2.12 27.61 -18.08
C ASN A 2 0.93 28.60 -18.24
N SER A 3 0.64 29.08 -19.45
CA SER A 3 -0.50 29.98 -19.70
C SER A 3 -1.87 29.33 -19.43
N VAL A 4 -2.03 28.04 -19.73
CA VAL A 4 -3.28 27.29 -19.54
C VAL A 4 -3.54 27.06 -18.06
N VAL A 5 -2.54 26.58 -17.31
CA VAL A 5 -2.70 26.34 -15.86
C VAL A 5 -2.95 27.64 -15.09
N ARG A 6 -2.30 28.75 -15.49
CA ARG A 6 -2.57 30.08 -14.93
C ARG A 6 -4.02 30.49 -15.14
N GLN A 7 -4.52 30.39 -16.37
CA GLN A 7 -5.92 30.71 -16.67
C GLN A 7 -6.89 29.82 -15.88
N LEU A 8 -6.62 28.52 -15.74
CA LEU A 8 -7.47 27.63 -14.94
C LEU A 8 -7.54 28.08 -13.47
N HIS A 9 -6.39 28.43 -12.89
CA HIS A 9 -6.29 28.93 -11.51
C HIS A 9 -7.01 30.26 -11.33
N GLU A 10 -6.82 31.23 -12.23
CA GLU A 10 -7.53 32.52 -12.26
C GLU A 10 -9.05 32.34 -12.30
N HIS A 11 -9.55 31.28 -12.96
CA HIS A 11 -10.97 30.91 -12.96
C HIS A 11 -11.40 30.05 -11.75
N GLY A 12 -10.63 30.06 -10.66
CA GLY A 12 -10.96 29.40 -9.40
C GLY A 12 -10.82 27.88 -9.40
N THR A 13 -10.02 27.32 -10.32
CA THR A 13 -9.68 25.88 -10.33
C THR A 13 -8.47 25.64 -9.45
N ASP A 14 -8.55 24.66 -8.55
CA ASP A 14 -7.37 24.21 -7.80
C ASP A 14 -6.44 23.44 -8.76
N VAL A 15 -5.16 23.81 -8.82
CA VAL A 15 -4.17 23.22 -9.72
C VAL A 15 -3.13 22.45 -8.91
N VAL A 16 -2.89 21.19 -9.29
CA VAL A 16 -1.76 20.39 -8.81
C VAL A 16 -0.93 19.98 -10.02
N ILE A 17 0.38 20.21 -9.97
CA ILE A 17 1.32 19.91 -11.05
C ILE A 17 2.38 18.94 -10.54
N VAL A 18 2.68 17.91 -11.33
CA VAL A 18 3.88 17.07 -11.20
C VAL A 18 4.84 17.52 -12.30
N ASP A 19 5.92 18.17 -11.89
CA ASP A 19 6.90 18.85 -12.74
C ASP A 19 8.25 18.13 -12.74
N THR A 20 8.87 18.11 -13.92
CA THR A 20 10.24 17.64 -14.12
C THR A 20 11.00 18.74 -14.84
N GLY A 21 11.98 19.35 -14.15
CA GLY A 21 12.82 20.40 -14.73
C GLY A 21 12.51 21.84 -14.29
N ASN A 22 11.85 22.03 -13.14
CA ASN A 22 11.60 23.35 -12.51
C ASN A 22 10.85 24.37 -13.40
N SER A 23 10.07 23.89 -14.38
CA SER A 23 9.40 24.72 -15.38
C SER A 23 8.28 25.59 -14.80
N TYR A 24 7.79 25.26 -13.60
CA TYR A 24 6.68 25.94 -12.94
C TYR A 24 7.06 26.68 -11.66
N GLU A 25 8.33 26.71 -11.27
CA GLU A 25 8.79 27.37 -10.04
C GLU A 25 8.37 28.85 -10.01
N GLY A 26 8.78 29.62 -11.02
CA GLY A 26 8.43 31.04 -11.09
C GLY A 26 6.93 31.33 -11.21
N LEU A 27 6.15 30.43 -11.84
CA LEU A 27 4.69 30.58 -11.88
C LEU A 27 4.06 30.30 -10.52
N CYS A 28 4.56 29.27 -9.82
CA CYS A 28 4.11 28.91 -8.49
C CYS A 28 4.32 30.06 -7.51
N GLU A 29 5.52 30.66 -7.51
CA GLU A 29 5.84 31.85 -6.70
C GLU A 29 4.95 33.04 -7.04
N TYR A 30 4.76 33.33 -8.33
CA TYR A 30 3.90 34.42 -8.80
C TYR A 30 2.45 34.30 -8.31
N LEU A 31 1.91 33.08 -8.26
CA LEU A 31 0.55 32.80 -7.80
C LEU A 31 0.44 32.63 -6.27
N GLY A 32 1.56 32.76 -5.54
CA GLY A 32 1.60 32.50 -4.09
C GLY A 32 1.28 31.05 -3.74
N GLY A 33 1.55 30.12 -4.65
CA GLY A 33 1.32 28.69 -4.48
C GLY A 33 2.40 28.02 -3.64
N LYS A 34 2.30 26.69 -3.54
CA LYS A 34 3.26 25.87 -2.79
C LYS A 34 4.11 25.02 -3.72
N TYR A 35 5.40 25.32 -3.75
CA TYR A 35 6.40 24.56 -4.46
C TYR A 35 7.06 23.54 -3.52
N ILE A 36 7.13 22.28 -3.96
CA ILE A 36 7.64 21.16 -3.16
C ILE A 36 8.60 20.38 -4.03
N SER A 37 9.89 20.51 -3.74
CA SER A 37 10.93 19.68 -4.34
C SER A 37 11.24 18.48 -3.48
N TYR A 38 11.53 17.37 -4.15
CA TYR A 38 12.05 16.20 -3.46
C TYR A 38 13.52 16.44 -3.09
N THR A 39 13.87 16.19 -1.83
CA THR A 39 15.27 16.05 -1.37
C THR A 39 15.38 14.82 -0.48
N GLU A 40 16.58 14.27 -0.30
CA GLU A 40 16.79 13.13 0.61
C GLU A 40 16.51 13.54 2.08
N GLU A 41 16.84 14.79 2.45
CA GLU A 41 16.62 15.31 3.80
C GLU A 41 15.16 15.65 4.08
N LYS A 42 14.44 16.13 3.05
CA LYS A 42 13.03 16.52 3.08
C LYS A 42 12.28 15.85 1.92
N PRO A 43 12.02 14.53 2.02
CA PRO A 43 11.27 13.82 1.01
C PRO A 43 9.79 14.25 1.04
N ILE A 44 9.07 13.95 -0.04
CA ILE A 44 7.61 14.04 -0.04
C ILE A 44 7.09 12.85 0.77
N THR A 45 6.42 13.12 1.88
CA THR A 45 5.97 12.10 2.84
C THR A 45 4.45 12.02 2.95
N MET A 46 3.96 10.83 3.29
CA MET A 46 2.59 10.59 3.75
C MET A 46 2.51 9.34 4.62
N ASN A 47 1.50 9.22 5.47
CA ASN A 47 1.17 7.95 6.13
C ASN A 47 -0.10 7.39 5.49
N PRO A 48 0.01 6.48 4.50
CA PRO A 48 -1.15 5.92 3.83
C PRO A 48 -1.89 4.88 4.67
N PHE A 49 -1.30 4.42 5.78
CA PHE A 49 -1.87 3.41 6.68
C PHE A 49 -2.77 4.01 7.74
N ASN A 50 -2.62 5.31 8.03
CA ASN A 50 -3.45 5.99 9.01
C ASN A 50 -4.87 6.25 8.46
N ILE A 51 -5.67 5.18 8.43
CA ILE A 51 -7.03 5.17 7.91
C ILE A 51 -7.99 4.94 9.06
N THR A 52 -8.99 5.80 9.22
CA THR A 52 -10.02 5.61 10.24
C THR A 52 -11.01 4.51 9.84
N LYS A 53 -11.73 3.96 10.82
CA LYS A 53 -12.75 2.93 10.56
C LYS A 53 -13.82 3.37 9.55
N ALA A 54 -14.15 4.67 9.51
CA ALA A 54 -15.14 5.22 8.58
C ALA A 54 -14.60 5.35 7.14
N GLU A 55 -13.27 5.49 6.99
CA GLU A 55 -12.61 5.62 5.69
C GLU A 55 -12.20 4.27 5.10
N LEU A 56 -12.12 3.22 5.92
CA LEU A 56 -11.74 1.88 5.49
C LEU A 56 -12.78 1.30 4.54
N ASN A 57 -12.41 1.25 3.25
CA ASN A 57 -13.24 0.76 2.17
C ASN A 57 -12.39 0.01 1.14
N ILE A 58 -13.04 -0.60 0.13
CA ILE A 58 -12.37 -1.39 -0.91
C ILE A 58 -11.31 -0.55 -1.65
N GLU A 59 -11.58 0.73 -1.94
CA GLU A 59 -10.63 1.62 -2.63
C GLU A 59 -9.34 1.83 -1.82
N LYS A 60 -9.46 1.98 -0.50
CA LYS A 60 -8.30 2.14 0.39
C LYS A 60 -7.50 0.84 0.54
N ILE A 61 -8.18 -0.30 0.61
CA ILE A 61 -7.53 -1.62 0.60
C ILE A 61 -6.77 -1.84 -0.72
N ASP A 62 -7.40 -1.55 -1.86
CA ASP A 62 -6.79 -1.69 -3.18
C ASP A 62 -5.60 -0.76 -3.37
N PHE A 63 -5.70 0.48 -2.89
CA PHE A 63 -4.59 1.43 -2.89
C PHE A 63 -3.39 0.89 -2.11
N LEU A 64 -3.59 0.45 -0.86
CA LEU A 64 -2.50 -0.09 -0.03
C LEU A 64 -1.92 -1.37 -0.60
N LYS A 65 -2.77 -2.25 -1.13
CA LYS A 65 -2.35 -3.47 -1.82
C LYS A 65 -1.40 -3.15 -2.98
N ASN A 66 -1.78 -2.21 -3.84
CA ASN A 66 -0.95 -1.79 -4.98
C ASN A 66 0.35 -1.12 -4.53
N LEU A 67 0.31 -0.29 -3.49
CA LEU A 67 1.50 0.32 -2.90
C LEU A 67 2.48 -0.75 -2.38
N ILE A 68 2.01 -1.73 -1.62
CA ILE A 68 2.86 -2.81 -1.08
C ILE A 68 3.41 -3.71 -2.19
N LEU A 69 2.59 -4.05 -3.19
CA LEU A 69 3.05 -4.83 -4.35
C LEU A 69 4.13 -4.09 -5.13
N LEU A 70 3.98 -2.77 -5.31
CA LEU A 70 4.98 -1.93 -5.95
C LEU A 70 6.29 -1.91 -5.16
N ILE A 71 6.25 -1.82 -3.83
CA ILE A 71 7.46 -1.86 -2.98
C ILE A 71 8.13 -3.23 -3.06
N TRP A 72 7.35 -4.31 -2.96
CA TRP A 72 7.88 -5.67 -2.93
C TRP A 72 8.43 -6.13 -4.28
N LYS A 73 7.68 -5.90 -5.37
CA LYS A 73 7.97 -6.46 -6.70
C LYS A 73 8.62 -5.43 -7.63
N GLY A 74 8.48 -4.14 -7.35
CA GLY A 74 8.85 -3.08 -8.28
C GLY A 74 7.84 -2.94 -9.43
N SER A 75 8.04 -1.91 -10.24
CA SER A 75 7.12 -1.53 -11.32
C SER A 75 7.11 -2.45 -12.53
N ASP A 76 8.22 -3.15 -12.78
CA ASP A 76 8.47 -3.88 -14.04
C ASP A 76 8.18 -5.39 -13.88
N SER A 77 7.80 -5.83 -12.69
CA SER A 77 7.58 -7.23 -12.37
C SER A 77 6.15 -7.66 -12.63
N LYS A 78 5.98 -8.85 -13.20
CA LYS A 78 4.67 -9.52 -13.22
C LYS A 78 4.33 -9.97 -11.80
N ILE A 79 3.15 -9.57 -11.34
CA ILE A 79 2.57 -10.00 -10.07
C ILE A 79 1.65 -11.18 -10.35
N SER A 80 1.86 -12.29 -9.66
CA SER A 80 0.98 -13.45 -9.76
C SER A 80 -0.34 -13.23 -9.00
N GLU A 81 -1.41 -13.94 -9.39
CA GLU A 81 -2.68 -13.90 -8.64
C GLU A 81 -2.50 -14.32 -7.18
N LEU A 82 -1.56 -15.23 -6.92
CA LEU A 82 -1.23 -15.70 -5.57
C LEU A 82 -0.69 -14.55 -4.72
N GLU A 83 0.35 -13.86 -5.20
CA GLU A 83 0.94 -12.71 -4.52
C GLU A 83 -0.10 -11.61 -4.31
N PHE A 84 -0.94 -11.35 -5.30
CA PHE A 84 -2.02 -10.37 -5.21
C PHE A 84 -3.00 -10.70 -4.07
N ARG A 85 -3.49 -11.94 -4.01
CA ARG A 85 -4.42 -12.39 -2.96
C ARG A 85 -3.77 -12.38 -1.57
N ILE A 86 -2.50 -12.77 -1.47
CA ILE A 86 -1.76 -12.76 -0.20
C ILE A 86 -1.65 -11.34 0.35
N ILE A 87 -1.24 -10.37 -0.47
CA ILE A 87 -1.11 -8.98 0.00
C ILE A 87 -2.49 -8.40 0.37
N GLU A 88 -3.53 -8.69 -0.41
CA GLU A 88 -4.90 -8.27 -0.07
C GLU A 88 -5.36 -8.81 1.29
N GLN A 89 -5.08 -10.10 1.54
CA GLN A 89 -5.39 -10.73 2.82
C GLN A 89 -4.58 -10.11 3.96
N ILE A 90 -3.27 -9.86 3.79
CA ILE A 90 -2.43 -9.22 4.81
C ILE A 90 -2.95 -7.83 5.16
N VAL A 91 -3.29 -6.99 4.16
CA VAL A 91 -3.82 -5.64 4.40
C VAL A 91 -5.16 -5.71 5.15
N THR A 92 -6.05 -6.63 4.76
CA THR A 92 -7.33 -6.83 5.42
C THR A 92 -7.15 -7.30 6.87
N ASP A 93 -6.32 -8.33 7.08
CA ASP A 93 -6.04 -8.91 8.39
C ASP A 93 -5.36 -7.88 9.32
N TYR A 94 -4.52 -6.98 8.78
CA TYR A 94 -3.85 -5.92 9.54
C TYR A 94 -4.86 -4.92 10.15
N TYR A 95 -5.82 -4.44 9.37
CA TYR A 95 -6.85 -3.54 9.88
C TYR A 95 -7.86 -4.25 10.78
N ASP A 96 -8.18 -5.52 10.50
CA ASP A 96 -9.04 -6.30 11.38
C ASP A 96 -8.38 -6.50 12.75
N ALA A 97 -7.08 -6.82 12.77
CA ALA A 97 -6.29 -6.91 14.00
C ALA A 97 -6.26 -5.58 14.78
N TYR A 98 -6.18 -4.44 14.09
CA TYR A 98 -6.22 -3.12 14.74
C TYR A 98 -7.61 -2.75 15.29
N PHE A 99 -8.68 -2.94 14.51
CA PHE A 99 -10.02 -2.45 14.87
C PHE A 99 -10.86 -3.42 15.70
N HIS A 100 -10.64 -4.72 15.55
CA HIS A 100 -11.45 -5.76 16.19
C HIS A 100 -10.61 -6.73 17.03
N GLY A 101 -9.31 -6.85 16.72
CA GLY A 101 -8.43 -7.84 17.31
C GLY A 101 -8.76 -9.27 16.83
N PHE A 102 -7.82 -10.19 17.02
CA PHE A 102 -8.03 -11.59 16.67
C PHE A 102 -8.50 -12.40 17.87
N LYS A 103 -9.74 -12.91 17.81
CA LYS A 103 -10.35 -13.70 18.90
C LYS A 103 -10.06 -15.20 18.82
N GLY A 104 -9.55 -15.68 17.69
CA GLY A 104 -9.36 -17.10 17.39
C GLY A 104 -10.04 -17.49 16.08
N TYR A 105 -9.76 -18.70 15.61
CA TYR A 105 -10.43 -19.25 14.43
C TYR A 105 -11.86 -19.66 14.78
N ASP A 106 -12.81 -19.26 13.95
CA ASP A 106 -14.16 -19.81 14.07
C ASP A 106 -14.17 -21.32 13.71
N PRO A 107 -15.23 -22.06 14.08
CA PRO A 107 -15.28 -23.51 13.82
C PRO A 107 -15.10 -23.89 12.34
N LEU A 108 -15.61 -23.08 11.41
CA LEU A 108 -15.52 -23.32 9.97
C LEU A 108 -14.11 -23.06 9.44
N GLN A 109 -13.47 -21.97 9.88
CA GLN A 109 -12.07 -21.69 9.60
C GLN A 109 -11.17 -22.81 10.13
N ARG A 110 -11.41 -23.26 11.36
CA ARG A 110 -10.64 -24.34 11.99
C ARG A 110 -10.80 -25.66 11.24
N GLU A 111 -12.01 -25.99 10.81
CA GLU A 111 -12.28 -27.18 9.99
C GLU A 111 -11.60 -27.08 8.62
N THR A 112 -11.68 -25.92 7.97
CA THR A 112 -11.05 -25.66 6.68
C THR A 112 -9.54 -25.81 6.76
N LEU A 113 -8.92 -25.19 7.77
CA LEU A 113 -7.49 -25.30 8.05
C LEU A 113 -7.08 -26.76 8.32
N ARG A 114 -7.87 -27.51 9.10
CA ARG A 114 -7.65 -28.93 9.34
C ARG A 114 -7.66 -29.74 8.05
N LYS A 115 -8.64 -29.51 7.17
CA LYS A 115 -8.73 -30.19 5.85
C LYS A 115 -7.51 -29.88 4.99
N THR A 116 -7.13 -28.62 4.87
CA THR A 116 -5.97 -28.18 4.07
C THR A 116 -4.67 -28.80 4.56
N LEU A 117 -4.39 -28.70 5.87
CA LEU A 117 -3.19 -29.27 6.48
C LEU A 117 -3.14 -30.80 6.36
N THR A 118 -4.29 -31.47 6.55
CA THR A 118 -4.38 -32.92 6.38
C THR A 118 -4.08 -33.34 4.94
N ALA A 119 -4.64 -32.63 3.96
CA ALA A 119 -4.41 -32.90 2.55
C ALA A 119 -2.94 -32.65 2.15
N ALA A 120 -2.31 -31.61 2.70
CA ALA A 120 -0.89 -31.33 2.48
C ALA A 120 0.01 -32.46 3.00
N GLU A 121 -0.21 -32.94 4.23
CA GLU A 121 0.59 -34.03 4.80
C GLU A 121 0.34 -35.37 4.08
N LYS A 122 -0.91 -35.65 3.69
CA LYS A 122 -1.22 -36.86 2.90
C LYS A 122 -0.49 -36.92 1.56
N ARG A 123 -0.19 -35.76 0.94
CA ARG A 123 0.58 -35.72 -0.32
C ARG A 123 2.04 -36.15 -0.17
N LYS A 124 2.58 -36.22 1.06
CA LYS A 124 3.99 -36.57 1.31
C LYS A 124 4.28 -38.08 1.32
N GLY A 125 3.25 -38.95 1.32
CA GLY A 125 3.47 -40.40 1.32
C GLY A 125 2.21 -41.23 1.61
N THR A 126 2.38 -42.54 1.75
CA THR A 126 1.32 -43.50 2.13
C THR A 126 1.23 -43.58 3.65
N TRP A 127 0.02 -43.61 4.19
CA TRP A 127 -0.23 -43.54 5.64
C TRP A 127 -1.05 -44.74 6.12
N SER A 128 -0.61 -45.38 7.20
CA SER A 128 -1.36 -46.38 7.96
C SER A 128 -2.41 -45.75 8.90
N VAL A 129 -3.30 -46.56 9.48
CA VAL A 129 -4.36 -46.11 10.40
C VAL A 129 -3.77 -45.49 11.68
N GLU A 130 -2.69 -46.05 12.22
CA GLU A 130 -2.01 -45.55 13.43
C GLU A 130 -1.26 -44.23 13.15
N GLU A 131 -0.63 -44.12 11.99
CA GLU A 131 0.02 -42.88 11.55
C GLU A 131 -1.01 -41.78 11.28
N MET A 132 -2.20 -42.12 10.77
CA MET A 132 -3.31 -41.19 10.59
C MET A 132 -3.87 -40.64 11.90
N ALA A 133 -4.01 -41.48 12.93
CA ALA A 133 -4.44 -41.03 14.26
C ALA A 133 -3.39 -40.10 14.90
N THR A 134 -2.10 -40.41 14.72
CA THR A 134 -0.99 -39.58 15.20
C THR A 134 -0.90 -38.26 14.42
N LEU A 135 -1.14 -38.30 13.11
CA LEU A 135 -1.19 -37.13 12.24
C LEU A 135 -2.33 -36.18 12.65
N GLY A 136 -3.51 -36.72 12.97
CA GLY A 136 -4.63 -35.92 13.47
C GLY A 136 -4.25 -35.08 14.70
N LYS A 137 -3.57 -35.69 15.68
CA LYS A 137 -3.06 -34.99 16.87
C LYS A 137 -2.00 -33.93 16.52
N LYS A 138 -1.09 -34.24 15.60
CA LYS A 138 -0.06 -33.28 15.13
C LYS A 138 -0.70 -32.08 14.43
N ILE A 139 -1.72 -32.30 13.61
CA ILE A 139 -2.44 -31.22 12.91
C ILE A 139 -3.18 -30.34 13.92
N ASP A 140 -3.85 -30.93 14.91
CA ASP A 140 -4.54 -30.16 15.95
C ASP A 140 -3.57 -29.31 16.78
N ALA A 141 -2.39 -29.86 17.10
CA ALA A 141 -1.31 -29.10 17.74
C ALA A 141 -0.78 -27.96 16.85
N LYS A 142 -0.60 -28.21 15.54
CA LYS A 142 -0.18 -27.19 14.57
C LYS A 142 -1.22 -26.06 14.45
N ILE A 143 -2.50 -26.39 14.37
CA ILE A 143 -3.60 -25.39 14.34
C ILE A 143 -3.56 -24.52 15.58
N LYS A 144 -3.41 -25.14 16.76
CA LYS A 144 -3.30 -24.40 18.02
C LYS A 144 -2.11 -23.44 18.02
N LEU A 145 -0.94 -23.89 17.56
CA LEU A 145 0.24 -23.04 17.43
C LEU A 145 0.02 -21.86 16.46
N LEU A 146 -0.59 -22.11 15.30
CA LEU A 146 -0.90 -21.05 14.32
C LEU A 146 -1.87 -20.02 14.89
N GLU A 147 -2.88 -20.48 15.65
CA GLU A 147 -3.85 -19.61 16.31
C GLU A 147 -3.21 -18.76 17.40
N GLU A 148 -2.34 -19.34 18.22
CA GLU A 148 -1.59 -18.62 19.25
C GLU A 148 -0.65 -17.57 18.65
N ARG A 149 0.08 -17.91 17.58
CA ARG A 149 0.91 -16.95 16.83
C ARG A 149 0.06 -15.80 16.29
N ARG A 150 -1.05 -16.10 15.59
CA ARG A 150 -1.94 -15.06 15.04
C ARG A 150 -2.53 -14.17 16.12
N LYS A 151 -2.87 -14.73 17.29
CA LYS A 151 -3.39 -13.97 18.43
C LYS A 151 -2.35 -13.06 19.09
N ALA A 152 -1.07 -13.41 18.99
CA ALA A 152 0.02 -12.56 19.48
C ALA A 152 0.29 -11.36 18.56
N LEU A 153 -0.21 -11.37 17.32
CA LEU A 153 -0.07 -10.24 16.38
C LEU A 153 -1.05 -9.12 16.73
N ALA A 154 -0.62 -8.22 17.61
CA ALA A 154 -1.34 -6.99 17.93
C ALA A 154 -0.80 -5.80 17.14
N VAL A 155 -1.69 -4.94 16.66
CA VAL A 155 -1.35 -3.70 15.97
C VAL A 155 -1.65 -2.53 16.92
N ALA A 156 -0.61 -1.83 17.38
CA ALA A 156 -0.76 -0.75 18.37
C ALA A 156 -1.09 0.61 17.72
N SER A 157 -0.63 0.85 16.51
CA SER A 157 -0.84 2.08 15.75
C SER A 157 -0.89 1.80 14.25
N LEU A 158 -1.41 2.75 13.49
CA LEU A 158 -1.54 2.64 12.04
C LEU A 158 -0.40 3.39 11.33
N SER A 159 0.62 2.65 10.91
CA SER A 159 1.80 3.18 10.23
C SER A 159 2.39 2.12 9.30
N PHE A 160 3.30 2.51 8.42
CA PHE A 160 4.05 1.51 7.64
C PHE A 160 4.91 0.62 8.55
N ASN A 161 5.43 1.16 9.65
CA ASN A 161 6.27 0.39 10.57
C ASN A 161 5.53 -0.78 11.22
N THR A 162 4.36 -0.51 11.79
CA THR A 162 3.51 -1.55 12.39
C THR A 162 2.95 -2.49 11.33
N PHE A 163 2.69 -2.01 10.12
CA PHE A 163 2.32 -2.86 8.99
C PHE A 163 3.45 -3.84 8.63
N TYR A 164 4.70 -3.36 8.51
CA TYR A 164 5.86 -4.21 8.20
C TYR A 164 6.08 -5.30 9.25
N GLU A 165 6.06 -4.93 10.53
CA GLU A 165 6.21 -5.87 11.65
C GLU A 165 5.11 -6.94 11.60
N TYR A 166 3.86 -6.53 11.37
CA TYR A 166 2.72 -7.44 11.26
C TYR A 166 2.78 -8.32 10.00
N SER A 167 3.15 -7.74 8.85
CA SER A 167 3.06 -8.38 7.55
C SER A 167 4.07 -9.50 7.38
N CYS A 168 5.28 -9.36 7.92
CA CYS A 168 6.29 -10.41 7.91
C CYS A 168 5.79 -11.69 8.60
N GLU A 169 5.25 -11.57 9.82
CA GLU A 169 4.69 -12.71 10.53
C GLU A 169 3.41 -13.24 9.88
N ARG A 170 2.52 -12.34 9.43
CA ARG A 170 1.25 -12.74 8.83
C ARG A 170 1.46 -13.46 7.50
N LEU A 171 2.43 -13.04 6.70
CA LEU A 171 2.79 -13.69 5.44
C LEU A 171 3.18 -15.15 5.66
N GLU A 172 4.05 -15.41 6.63
CA GLU A 172 4.46 -16.77 6.98
C GLU A 172 3.25 -17.61 7.42
N LEU A 173 2.39 -17.05 8.29
CA LEU A 173 1.18 -17.74 8.77
C LEU A 173 0.23 -18.09 7.62
N ILE A 174 -0.05 -17.16 6.69
CA ILE A 174 -0.92 -17.41 5.52
C ILE A 174 -0.33 -18.54 4.68
N CYS A 175 0.99 -18.55 4.46
CA CYS A 175 1.63 -19.57 3.67
C CYS A 175 1.60 -20.95 4.36
N LEU A 176 1.82 -21.00 5.68
CA LEU A 176 1.69 -22.22 6.48
C LEU A 176 0.25 -22.74 6.54
N GLU A 177 -0.74 -21.86 6.63
CA GLU A 177 -2.17 -22.18 6.66
C GLU A 177 -2.63 -22.83 5.35
N ASN A 178 -2.09 -22.37 4.22
CA ASN A 178 -2.49 -22.77 2.87
C ASN A 178 -1.52 -23.73 2.19
N ASN A 179 -0.41 -24.11 2.87
CA ASN A 179 0.67 -24.91 2.31
C ASN A 179 1.23 -24.33 1.01
N ILE A 180 1.48 -23.01 1.02
CA ILE A 180 2.14 -22.26 -0.05
C ILE A 180 3.65 -22.31 0.20
N THR A 181 4.43 -22.62 -0.83
CA THR A 181 5.89 -22.77 -0.75
C THR A 181 6.65 -21.89 -1.73
N GLU A 182 5.92 -21.20 -2.61
CA GLU A 182 6.45 -20.40 -3.72
C GLU A 182 6.89 -19.00 -3.28
N ILE A 183 6.54 -18.59 -2.06
CA ILE A 183 6.82 -17.24 -1.55
C ILE A 183 8.05 -17.27 -0.65
N ASP A 184 9.00 -16.39 -0.97
CA ASP A 184 10.23 -16.19 -0.22
C ASP A 184 10.03 -15.06 0.82
N TYR A 185 9.98 -15.43 2.09
CA TYR A 185 9.75 -14.51 3.21
C TYR A 185 10.92 -13.56 3.43
N ASP A 186 12.15 -14.06 3.32
CA ASP A 186 13.36 -13.27 3.53
C ASP A 186 13.47 -12.20 2.43
N LYS A 187 13.16 -12.58 1.18
CA LYS A 187 13.09 -11.63 0.08
C LYS A 187 11.98 -10.60 0.26
N TYR A 188 10.79 -10.99 0.73
CA TYR A 188 9.71 -10.05 1.05
C TYR A 188 10.17 -9.04 2.10
N ALA A 189 10.70 -9.53 3.23
CA ALA A 189 11.16 -8.69 4.33
C ALA A 189 12.28 -7.73 3.88
N TYR A 190 13.27 -8.24 3.13
CA TYR A 190 14.39 -7.46 2.61
C TYR A 190 13.96 -6.35 1.62
N MET A 191 13.01 -6.64 0.74
CA MET A 191 12.55 -5.66 -0.26
C MET A 191 11.77 -4.50 0.36
N ILE A 192 11.04 -4.76 1.46
CA ILE A 192 10.19 -3.78 2.14
C ILE A 192 10.95 -3.02 3.23
N GLN A 193 11.97 -3.63 3.82
CA GLN A 193 12.82 -3.06 4.89
C GLN A 193 13.31 -1.62 4.63
N PRO A 194 13.67 -1.17 3.41
CA PRO A 194 14.13 0.20 3.21
C PRO A 194 13.14 1.30 3.63
N PHE A 195 11.85 1.00 3.70
CA PHE A 195 10.79 1.93 4.13
C PHE A 195 10.42 1.77 5.61
N TYR A 196 10.96 0.75 6.27
CA TYR A 196 10.78 0.52 7.70
C TYR A 196 11.73 1.42 8.51
N LYS A 197 11.41 1.69 9.78
CA LYS A 197 12.19 2.57 10.68
C LYS A 197 13.70 2.26 10.61
N GLY A 198 14.50 3.28 10.33
CA GLY A 198 15.96 3.16 10.16
C GLY A 198 16.43 2.72 8.77
N GLY A 199 15.51 2.49 7.83
CA GLY A 199 15.82 2.31 6.41
C GLY A 199 15.97 3.65 5.67
N ASN A 200 16.52 3.60 4.47
CA ASN A 200 16.84 4.81 3.67
C ASN A 200 15.60 5.65 3.28
N TYR A 201 14.39 5.08 3.38
CA TYR A 201 13.13 5.69 2.97
C TYR A 201 12.09 5.70 4.10
N ASP A 202 12.54 5.58 5.35
CA ASP A 202 11.67 5.39 6.52
C ASP A 202 10.62 6.50 6.71
N LYS A 203 10.98 7.75 6.38
CA LYS A 203 10.07 8.91 6.47
C LYS A 203 8.94 8.90 5.45
N ILE A 204 9.17 8.33 4.25
CA ILE A 204 8.27 8.48 3.09
C ILE A 204 6.85 8.00 3.40
N LEU A 205 6.71 6.89 4.13
CA LEU A 205 5.43 6.21 4.39
C LEU A 205 4.94 6.28 5.85
N ASN A 206 5.67 6.99 6.73
CA ASN A 206 5.37 7.04 8.16
C ASN A 206 5.05 8.45 8.68
N GLU A 207 5.41 9.52 7.95
CA GLU A 207 5.10 10.89 8.35
C GLU A 207 3.78 11.38 7.77
N ASN A 208 3.09 12.28 8.46
CA ASN A 208 1.84 12.84 7.93
C ASN A 208 2.11 13.81 6.77
N VAL A 209 1.20 13.82 5.80
CA VAL A 209 1.18 14.84 4.75
C VAL A 209 1.05 16.22 5.41
N ASP A 210 1.79 17.19 4.91
CA ASP A 210 1.62 18.58 5.31
C ASP A 210 0.18 19.02 5.02
N THR A 211 -0.60 19.23 6.09
CA THR A 211 -2.04 19.50 6.00
C THR A 211 -2.36 20.79 5.24
N THR A 212 -1.40 21.72 5.13
CA THR A 212 -1.56 22.95 4.35
C THR A 212 -1.76 22.67 2.85
N LEU A 213 -1.36 21.49 2.36
CA LEU A 213 -1.58 21.05 0.98
C LEU A 213 -3.06 20.90 0.62
N PHE A 214 -3.94 20.63 1.59
CA PHE A 214 -5.37 20.48 1.32
C PHE A 214 -6.06 21.83 1.11
N SER A 215 -5.61 22.89 1.78
CA SER A 215 -6.15 24.25 1.60
C SER A 215 -5.61 24.93 0.34
N GLU A 216 -4.35 24.68 0.00
CA GLU A 216 -3.63 25.38 -1.08
C GLU A 216 -4.35 25.27 -2.44
N THR A 217 -4.28 26.31 -3.27
CA THR A 217 -4.99 26.33 -4.57
C THR A 217 -4.07 26.11 -5.75
N PHE A 218 -2.77 26.29 -5.58
CA PHE A 218 -1.77 26.02 -6.61
C PHE A 218 -0.58 25.29 -5.99
N ILE A 219 -0.36 24.03 -6.39
CA ILE A 219 0.69 23.17 -5.84
C ILE A 219 1.54 22.64 -6.99
N VAL A 220 2.86 22.70 -6.82
CA VAL A 220 3.82 22.09 -7.76
C VAL A 220 4.68 21.11 -6.98
N PHE A 221 4.63 19.84 -7.38
CA PHE A 221 5.53 18.78 -6.94
C PHE A 221 6.62 18.62 -7.99
N GLU A 222 7.83 19.01 -7.63
CA GLU A 222 9.03 18.80 -8.42
C GLU A 222 9.59 17.41 -8.09
N VAL A 223 9.82 16.61 -9.13
CA VAL A 223 10.24 15.20 -9.01
C VAL A 223 11.45 14.86 -9.88
N ASP A 224 12.17 15.86 -10.41
CA ASP A 224 13.34 15.68 -11.27
C ASP A 224 14.44 14.88 -10.55
N ALA A 225 14.65 15.14 -9.26
CA ALA A 225 15.64 14.45 -8.43
C ALA A 225 15.42 12.93 -8.33
N ILE A 226 14.17 12.46 -8.49
CA ILE A 226 13.80 11.05 -8.35
C ILE A 226 13.33 10.41 -9.65
N LYS A 227 13.20 11.14 -10.75
CA LYS A 227 12.60 10.63 -12.01
C LYS A 227 13.23 9.35 -12.54
N GLU A 228 14.55 9.19 -12.36
CA GLU A 228 15.30 8.01 -12.77
C GLU A 228 15.28 6.88 -11.72
N ASN A 229 14.83 7.16 -10.49
CA ASN A 229 14.73 6.18 -9.42
C ASN A 229 13.46 5.33 -9.57
N LYS A 230 13.61 4.17 -10.19
CA LYS A 230 12.54 3.19 -10.45
C LYS A 230 11.76 2.71 -9.22
N LYS A 231 12.30 2.89 -8.00
CA LYS A 231 11.59 2.55 -6.76
C LYS A 231 10.83 3.74 -6.20
N LEU A 232 11.50 4.89 -6.06
CA LEU A 232 10.91 6.07 -5.43
C LEU A 232 9.90 6.78 -6.32
N PHE A 233 10.21 6.95 -7.60
CA PHE A 233 9.35 7.71 -8.49
C PHE A 233 7.91 7.18 -8.54
N PRO A 234 7.68 5.86 -8.71
CA PRO A 234 6.31 5.35 -8.71
C PRO A 234 5.60 5.51 -7.36
N ILE A 235 6.33 5.38 -6.24
CA ILE A 235 5.76 5.53 -4.89
C ILE A 235 5.39 6.99 -4.65
N VAL A 236 6.29 7.93 -4.88
CA VAL A 236 6.03 9.37 -4.71
C VAL A 236 4.90 9.83 -5.63
N THR A 237 4.83 9.31 -6.87
CA THR A 237 3.72 9.59 -7.77
C THR A 237 2.39 9.09 -7.19
N LEU A 238 2.33 7.87 -6.64
CA LEU A 238 1.13 7.37 -5.96
C LEU A 238 0.73 8.22 -4.74
N ILE A 239 1.72 8.73 -3.99
CA ILE A 239 1.49 9.65 -2.85
C ILE A 239 0.84 10.95 -3.34
N ILE A 240 1.43 11.59 -4.36
CA ILE A 240 0.89 12.82 -4.95
C ILE A 240 -0.52 12.60 -5.50
N MET A 241 -0.75 11.43 -6.11
CA MET A 241 -2.09 11.05 -6.59
C MET A 241 -3.11 10.93 -5.47
N ASP A 242 -2.79 10.27 -4.35
CA ASP A 242 -3.72 10.17 -3.22
C ASP A 242 -3.99 11.55 -2.60
N VAL A 243 -2.98 12.43 -2.49
CA VAL A 243 -3.18 13.83 -2.07
C VAL A 243 -4.17 14.55 -3.00
N PHE A 244 -4.02 14.41 -4.32
CA PHE A 244 -4.95 14.99 -5.29
C PHE A 244 -6.37 14.44 -5.16
N LEU A 245 -6.52 13.11 -5.02
CA LEU A 245 -7.82 12.45 -4.84
C LEU A 245 -8.50 12.85 -3.52
N GLN A 246 -7.74 12.98 -2.44
CA GLN A 246 -8.27 13.51 -1.18
C GLN A 246 -8.78 14.95 -1.35
N LYS A 247 -8.04 15.79 -2.08
CA LYS A 247 -8.47 17.15 -2.39
C LYS A 247 -9.79 17.16 -3.18
N MET A 248 -9.93 16.27 -4.17
CA MET A 248 -11.17 16.04 -4.92
C MET A 248 -12.35 15.71 -4.00
N ARG A 249 -12.15 14.84 -3.00
CA ARG A 249 -13.19 14.45 -2.03
C ARG A 249 -13.59 15.61 -1.10
N LEU A 250 -12.63 16.43 -0.67
CA LEU A 250 -12.86 17.47 0.35
C LEU A 250 -13.44 18.77 -0.21
N LYS A 251 -13.05 19.20 -1.42
CA LYS A 251 -13.41 20.51 -1.97
C LYS A 251 -14.38 20.35 -3.15
N LYS A 252 -15.44 21.17 -3.24
CA LYS A 252 -16.40 21.14 -4.36
C LYS A 252 -15.99 21.93 -5.62
N LYS A 253 -14.94 22.75 -5.56
CA LYS A 253 -14.43 23.54 -6.70
C LYS A 253 -13.84 22.65 -7.80
N ARG A 254 -13.70 23.19 -9.01
CA ARG A 254 -12.96 22.50 -10.09
C ARG A 254 -11.52 22.25 -9.67
N LYS A 255 -10.95 21.13 -10.11
CA LYS A 255 -9.57 20.74 -9.85
C LYS A 255 -8.95 20.18 -11.13
N VAL A 256 -7.66 20.38 -11.30
CA VAL A 256 -6.89 19.78 -12.38
C VAL A 256 -5.59 19.23 -11.81
N LEU A 257 -5.24 18.03 -12.26
CA LEU A 257 -3.91 17.45 -12.08
C LEU A 257 -3.20 17.52 -13.42
N VAL A 258 -2.00 18.09 -13.42
CA VAL A 258 -1.11 18.15 -14.59
C VAL A 258 0.10 17.27 -14.31
N ILE A 259 0.41 16.36 -15.23
CA ILE A 259 1.59 15.49 -15.17
C ILE A 259 2.36 15.72 -16.46
N GLU A 260 3.54 16.32 -16.40
CA GLU A 260 4.32 16.63 -17.62
C GLU A 260 4.90 15.38 -18.30
N GLU A 261 5.48 14.45 -17.54
CA GLU A 261 6.13 13.23 -18.05
C GLU A 261 5.20 12.00 -18.03
N ALA A 262 3.96 12.16 -18.51
CA ALA A 262 2.95 11.11 -18.43
C ALA A 262 3.27 9.83 -19.26
N TRP A 263 4.33 9.85 -20.06
CA TRP A 263 4.79 8.73 -20.90
C TRP A 263 5.75 7.76 -20.21
N LEU A 264 6.32 8.11 -19.04
CA LEU A 264 7.07 7.15 -18.24
C LEU A 264 6.09 6.02 -17.85
N ARG A 265 6.35 4.78 -18.31
CA ARG A 265 5.44 3.61 -18.30
C ARG A 265 4.67 3.31 -17.00
N HIS A 266 5.01 3.94 -15.89
CA HIS A 266 4.38 3.82 -14.57
C HIS A 266 3.01 4.51 -14.47
N VAL A 267 2.61 5.31 -15.46
CA VAL A 267 1.28 5.96 -15.45
C VAL A 267 0.13 4.98 -15.72
N SER A 268 0.36 3.73 -16.15
CA SER A 268 -0.74 2.75 -16.26
C SER A 268 -1.43 2.51 -14.91
N LEU A 269 -0.67 2.40 -13.82
CA LEU A 269 -1.23 2.28 -12.46
C LEU A 269 -1.97 3.55 -12.02
N VAL A 270 -1.50 4.71 -12.48
CA VAL A 270 -2.11 6.02 -12.24
C VAL A 270 -3.43 6.16 -13.01
N TYR A 271 -3.47 5.74 -14.27
CA TYR A 271 -4.67 5.69 -15.09
C TYR A 271 -5.67 4.69 -14.53
N ASP A 272 -5.27 3.50 -14.12
CA ASP A 272 -6.18 2.51 -13.52
C ASP A 272 -6.84 3.06 -12.24
N CYS A 273 -6.06 3.74 -11.38
CA CYS A 273 -6.61 4.42 -10.21
C CYS A 273 -7.60 5.53 -10.58
N LEU A 274 -7.29 6.38 -11.57
CA LEU A 274 -8.16 7.48 -12.00
C LEU A 274 -9.43 7.00 -12.71
N THR A 275 -9.32 5.95 -13.53
CA THR A 275 -10.45 5.41 -14.32
C THR A 275 -11.46 4.71 -13.42
N PHE A 276 -10.97 3.96 -12.41
CA PHE A 276 -11.82 3.32 -11.40
C PHE A 276 -12.63 4.34 -10.60
N HIS A 277 -12.03 5.47 -10.23
CA HIS A 277 -12.74 6.50 -9.47
C HIS A 277 -13.77 7.22 -10.36
N SER A 278 -13.44 7.60 -11.61
CA SER A 278 -14.35 8.41 -12.45
C SER A 278 -15.69 7.74 -12.81
N THR A 279 -15.77 6.41 -12.82
CA THR A 279 -17.00 5.66 -13.15
C THR A 279 -18.06 5.66 -12.03
N ARG A 280 -17.71 6.08 -10.81
CA ARG A 280 -18.63 6.16 -9.65
C ARG A 280 -19.05 7.57 -9.24
N TRP A 281 -18.57 8.62 -9.91
CA TRP A 281 -18.93 10.02 -9.64
C TRP A 281 -19.90 10.60 -10.69
N LYS A 282 -20.72 9.76 -11.31
CA LYS A 282 -21.94 10.17 -12.03
C LYS A 282 -23.17 9.93 -11.16
#